data_AF-A0A3B8HL99-F1
#
_entry.id   AF-A0A3B8HL99-F1
#
_cell.length_a   1.000
_cell.length_b   1.000
_cell.length_c   1.000
_cell.angle_alpha   90.00
_cell.angle_beta   90.00
_cell.angle_gamma   90.00
#
_symmetry.space_group_name_H-M   'P 1'
#
loop_
_entity.id
_entity.type
_entity.pdbx_description
1 polymer ?
#
loop_
_entity_poly.entity_id
_entity_poly.type
_entity_poly.pdbx_seq_one_letter_code
_entity_poly.pdbx_strand_id
1 'polypeptide(L)'
;MSSDRFWPCNIETLLKWVLEEEKQGQIFGIPRDLFFTPRQTDPFRMRRYGQLLETPLGVAAGPHTQLSQNLISAWLTGARYLELKTVQVLDEIAVARPCIDMTDEG
;
A
#
# COMPACT_ATOMS: atom_id res chain seq x y z
N MET A 1 16.51 11.67 -18.87
CA MET A 1 16.15 10.29 -18.51
C MET A 1 14.70 10.31 -18.07
N SER A 2 13.81 9.53 -18.68
CA SER A 2 12.37 9.53 -18.36
C SER A 2 12.11 8.72 -17.08
N SER A 3 12.21 9.36 -15.92
CA SER A 3 11.91 8.76 -14.59
C SER A 3 10.41 8.62 -14.30
N ASP A 4 9.55 9.07 -15.21
CA ASP A 4 8.14 9.36 -14.92
C ASP A 4 7.17 8.21 -15.22
N ARG A 5 7.70 7.08 -15.69
CA ARG A 5 6.94 5.88 -16.02
C ARG A 5 7.16 4.80 -14.98
N PHE A 6 6.07 4.35 -14.37
CA PHE A 6 6.08 3.18 -13.52
C PHE A 6 5.99 1.91 -14.38
N TRP A 7 6.75 0.90 -13.99
CA TRP A 7 6.71 -0.41 -14.62
C TRP A 7 6.24 -1.43 -13.60
N PRO A 8 5.39 -2.38 -13.99
CA PRO A 8 5.00 -3.46 -13.11
C PRO A 8 6.24 -4.22 -12.61
N CYS A 9 6.30 -4.45 -11.30
CA CYS A 9 7.30 -5.36 -10.73
C CYS A 9 6.80 -6.79 -10.88
N ASN A 10 7.67 -7.69 -11.35
CA ASN A 10 7.36 -9.11 -11.37
C ASN A 10 7.11 -9.62 -9.93
N ILE A 11 6.06 -10.42 -9.74
CA ILE A 11 5.65 -10.91 -8.42
C ILE A 11 6.73 -11.76 -7.74
N GLU A 12 7.50 -12.55 -8.48
CA GLU A 12 8.62 -13.33 -7.95
C GLU A 12 9.74 -12.43 -7.45
N THR A 13 10.04 -11.36 -8.19
CA THR A 13 11.03 -10.36 -7.76
C THR A 13 10.57 -9.69 -6.48
N LEU A 14 9.31 -9.25 -6.42
CA LEU A 14 8.73 -8.62 -5.23
C LEU A 14 8.77 -9.56 -4.01
N LEU A 15 8.36 -10.82 -4.19
CA LEU A 15 8.35 -11.81 -3.12
C LEU A 15 9.76 -12.12 -2.62
N LYS A 16 10.72 -12.34 -3.53
CA LYS A 16 12.13 -12.58 -3.17
C LYS A 16 12.69 -11.42 -2.35
N TRP A 17 12.37 -10.19 -2.75
CA TRP A 17 12.79 -8.99 -2.01
C TRP A 17 12.20 -8.97 -0.60
N VAL A 18 10.87 -9.14 -0.47
CA VAL A 18 10.19 -9.17 0.85
C VAL A 18 10.78 -10.25 1.75
N LEU A 19 10.96 -11.47 1.24
CA LEU A 19 11.49 -12.59 2.03
C LEU A 19 12.95 -12.40 2.44
N GLU A 20 13.74 -11.68 1.65
CA GLU A 20 15.13 -11.42 2.01
C GLU A 20 15.24 -10.34 3.08
N GLU A 21 14.46 -9.26 2.97
CA GLU A 21 14.44 -8.22 4.01
C GLU A 21 13.80 -8.71 5.32
N GLU A 22 12.80 -9.59 5.26
CA GLU A 22 12.14 -10.12 6.46
C GLU A 22 13.13 -10.86 7.38
N LYS A 23 14.10 -11.58 6.80
CA LYS A 23 15.22 -12.20 7.54
C LYS A 23 16.12 -11.19 8.24
N GLN A 24 16.19 -9.97 7.71
CA GLN A 24 16.94 -8.85 8.27
C GLN A 24 16.10 -8.04 9.27
N GLY A 25 14.85 -8.44 9.52
CA GLY A 25 13.97 -7.79 10.50
C GLY A 25 13.27 -6.54 9.98
N GLN A 26 13.12 -6.36 8.65
CA GLN A 26 12.40 -5.24 8.06
C GLN A 26 11.72 -5.65 6.75
N ILE A 27 10.78 -4.85 6.25
CA ILE A 27 10.24 -4.97 4.89
C ILE A 27 10.04 -3.57 4.33
N PHE A 28 10.58 -3.29 3.14
CA PHE A 28 10.64 -1.98 2.50
C PHE A 28 11.17 -0.86 3.40
N GLY A 29 12.15 -1.20 4.25
CA GLY A 29 12.72 -0.27 5.23
C GLY A 29 11.84 -0.01 6.47
N ILE A 30 10.72 -0.73 6.63
CA ILE A 30 9.88 -0.70 7.83
C ILE A 30 10.40 -1.76 8.81
N PRO A 31 10.93 -1.39 9.98
CA PRO A 31 11.37 -2.34 10.99
C PRO A 31 10.21 -3.20 11.49
N ARG A 32 10.49 -4.47 11.82
CA ARG A 32 9.50 -5.44 12.32
C ARG A 32 8.74 -4.95 13.57
N ASP A 33 9.38 -4.14 14.41
CA ASP A 33 8.77 -3.57 15.62
C ASP A 33 7.62 -2.60 15.31
N LEU A 34 7.55 -2.09 14.08
CA LEU A 34 6.43 -1.24 13.60
C LEU A 34 5.33 -2.06 12.93
N PHE A 35 5.47 -3.38 12.81
CA PHE A 35 4.44 -4.21 12.20
C PHE A 35 3.24 -4.34 13.14
N PHE A 36 2.06 -4.08 12.60
CA PHE A 36 0.82 -4.22 13.32
C PHE A 36 0.49 -5.71 13.50
N THR A 37 0.48 -6.14 14.76
CA THR A 37 0.05 -7.48 15.16
C THR A 37 -1.33 -7.42 15.82
N PRO A 38 -2.41 -7.85 15.14
CA PRO A 38 -3.76 -7.74 15.67
C PRO A 38 -3.98 -8.68 16.85
N ARG A 39 -4.67 -8.20 17.88
CA ARG A 39 -5.10 -9.00 19.04
C ARG A 39 -6.59 -9.24 18.98
N GLN A 40 -7.04 -10.39 19.48
CA GLN A 40 -8.48 -10.67 19.53
C GLN A 40 -9.26 -9.70 20.43
N THR A 41 -8.58 -9.09 21.38
CA THR A 41 -9.15 -8.13 22.33
C THR A 41 -9.06 -6.67 21.88
N ASP A 42 -8.54 -6.39 20.69
CA ASP A 42 -8.46 -5.01 20.21
C ASP A 42 -9.87 -4.41 20.05
N PRO A 43 -10.14 -3.23 20.66
CA PRO A 43 -11.50 -2.69 20.76
C PRO A 43 -12.02 -2.11 19.44
N PHE A 44 -11.13 -1.86 18.48
CA PHE A 44 -11.42 -1.22 17.20
C PHE A 44 -11.70 -2.22 16.06
N ARG A 45 -11.68 -3.53 16.36
CA ARG A 45 -12.03 -4.58 15.38
C ARG A 45 -13.49 -4.40 14.94
N MET A 46 -13.77 -4.62 13.67
CA MET A 46 -15.14 -4.49 13.15
C MET A 46 -15.46 -5.54 12.09
N ARG A 47 -16.75 -5.79 11.85
CA ARG A 47 -17.21 -6.66 10.75
C ARG A 47 -17.82 -5.80 9.66
N ARG A 48 -17.31 -5.93 8.42
CA ARG A 48 -17.82 -5.22 7.23
C ARG A 48 -17.77 -6.16 6.03
N TYR A 49 -18.80 -6.13 5.17
CA TYR A 49 -18.90 -6.99 3.98
C TYR A 49 -18.68 -8.49 4.24
N GLY A 50 -19.15 -8.99 5.40
CA GLY A 50 -18.96 -10.39 5.78
C GLY A 50 -17.54 -10.76 6.22
N GLN A 51 -16.61 -9.80 6.27
CA GLN A 51 -15.23 -9.99 6.73
C GLN A 51 -15.00 -9.30 8.08
N LEU A 52 -14.16 -9.90 8.90
CA LEU A 52 -13.61 -9.23 10.06
C LEU A 52 -12.43 -8.37 9.60
N LEU A 53 -12.43 -7.11 10.02
CA LEU A 53 -11.30 -6.21 9.89
C LEU A 53 -10.68 -6.05 11.27
N GLU A 54 -9.39 -6.38 11.41
CA GLU A 54 -8.71 -6.22 12.68
C GLU A 54 -8.47 -4.75 13.05
N THR A 55 -8.45 -3.87 12.05
CA THR A 55 -8.52 -2.41 12.22
C THR A 55 -9.63 -1.84 11.35
N PRO A 56 -10.24 -0.70 11.71
CA PRO A 56 -11.24 -0.04 10.89
C PRO A 56 -10.62 0.89 9.84
N LEU A 57 -9.29 0.80 9.63
CA LEU A 57 -8.51 1.76 8.86
C LEU A 57 -8.03 1.16 7.53
N GLY A 58 -7.75 2.04 6.59
CA GLY A 58 -7.47 1.67 5.23
C GLY A 58 -6.80 2.76 4.42
N VAL A 59 -6.28 2.38 3.24
CA VAL A 59 -5.72 3.30 2.26
C VAL A 59 -6.72 3.49 1.11
N ALA A 60 -7.05 4.74 0.82
CA ALA A 60 -7.97 5.12 -0.25
C ALA A 60 -7.31 5.00 -1.64
N ALA A 61 -8.13 4.88 -2.69
CA ALA A 61 -7.64 4.77 -4.05
C ALA A 61 -6.91 6.05 -4.49
N GLY A 62 -5.60 5.96 -4.75
CA GLY A 62 -4.78 7.14 -5.00
C GLY A 62 -3.31 6.81 -5.24
N PRO A 63 -2.40 7.81 -5.16
CA PRO A 63 -0.97 7.59 -5.29
C PRO A 63 -0.43 6.54 -4.29
N HIS A 64 -1.00 6.48 -3.09
CA HIS A 64 -0.64 5.50 -2.06
C HIS A 64 -0.98 4.05 -2.42
N THR A 65 -1.88 3.81 -3.38
CA THR A 65 -2.29 2.46 -3.79
C THR A 65 -1.90 2.14 -5.23
N GLN A 66 -0.95 2.89 -5.77
CA GLN A 66 -0.41 2.73 -7.13
C GLN A 66 0.63 1.61 -7.25
N LEU A 67 1.43 1.37 -6.20
CA LEU A 67 2.48 0.34 -6.18
C LEU A 67 2.14 -0.76 -5.18
N SER A 68 2.41 -2.02 -5.56
CA SER A 68 2.19 -3.19 -4.71
C SER A 68 2.96 -3.09 -3.38
N GLN A 69 4.15 -2.50 -3.39
CA GLN A 69 4.97 -2.24 -2.20
C GLN A 69 4.23 -1.38 -1.18
N ASN A 70 3.48 -0.36 -1.64
CA ASN A 70 2.74 0.53 -0.76
C ASN A 70 1.54 -0.18 -0.13
N LEU A 71 0.87 -1.06 -0.88
CA LEU A 71 -0.23 -1.89 -0.36
C LEU A 71 0.27 -2.84 0.73
N ILE A 72 1.40 -3.51 0.48
CA ILE A 72 2.04 -4.41 1.46
C ILE A 72 2.46 -3.60 2.70
N SER A 73 3.11 -2.45 2.50
CA SER A 73 3.54 -1.57 3.58
C SER A 73 2.37 -1.10 4.45
N ALA A 74 1.28 -0.65 3.82
CA ALA A 74 0.06 -0.24 4.52
C ALA A 74 -0.55 -1.39 5.32
N TRP A 75 -0.60 -2.59 4.74
CA TRP A 75 -1.13 -3.77 5.44
C TRP A 75 -0.25 -4.19 6.63
N LEU A 76 1.07 -4.17 6.45
CA LEU A 76 2.06 -4.45 7.51
C LEU A 76 1.91 -3.48 8.67
N THR A 77 1.60 -2.21 8.41
CA THR A 77 1.43 -1.17 9.44
C THR A 77 -0.02 -1.00 9.91
N GLY A 78 -0.92 -1.91 9.51
CA GLY A 78 -2.22 -2.08 10.13
C GLY A 78 -3.43 -1.70 9.29
N ALA A 79 -3.30 -1.34 8.03
CA ALA A 79 -4.45 -1.19 7.14
C ALA A 79 -5.15 -2.54 6.89
N ARG A 80 -6.49 -2.55 6.90
CA ARG A 80 -7.32 -3.73 6.58
C ARG A 80 -8.38 -3.50 5.51
N TYR A 81 -8.56 -2.26 5.09
CA TYR A 81 -9.39 -1.89 3.96
C TYR A 81 -8.53 -1.19 2.91
N LEU A 82 -8.34 -1.80 1.73
CA LEU A 82 -7.45 -1.24 0.70
C LEU A 82 -8.24 -0.98 -0.58
N GLU A 83 -8.34 0.27 -0.97
CA GLU A 83 -8.96 0.67 -2.22
C GLU A 83 -7.89 0.82 -3.30
N LEU A 84 -7.94 -0.06 -4.30
CA LEU A 84 -6.91 -0.09 -5.34
C LEU A 84 -7.04 1.12 -6.27
N LYS A 85 -5.90 1.70 -6.62
CA LYS A 85 -5.86 2.73 -7.66
C LYS A 85 -6.40 2.15 -8.96
N THR A 86 -7.28 2.92 -9.60
CA THR A 86 -7.77 2.61 -10.95
C THR A 86 -6.60 2.53 -11.93
N VAL A 87 -6.38 1.36 -12.51
CA VAL A 87 -5.41 1.19 -13.61
C VAL A 87 -6.10 1.58 -14.91
N GLN A 88 -5.60 2.62 -15.57
CA GLN A 88 -6.10 3.04 -16.87
C GLN A 88 -5.50 2.14 -17.95
N VAL A 89 -6.35 1.48 -18.75
CA VAL A 89 -5.91 0.58 -19.83
C VAL A 89 -5.38 1.37 -21.04
N LEU A 90 -5.88 2.59 -21.25
CA LEU A 90 -5.48 3.50 -22.31
C LEU A 90 -4.75 4.68 -21.68
N ASP A 91 -3.46 4.50 -21.38
CA ASP A 91 -2.61 5.51 -20.75
C ASP A 91 -2.07 6.52 -21.77
N GLU A 92 -2.99 7.12 -22.54
CA GLU A 92 -2.70 8.16 -23.55
C GLU A 92 -2.78 9.58 -22.97
N ILE A 93 -3.23 9.71 -21.73
CA ILE A 93 -3.43 11.01 -21.08
C ILE A 93 -2.10 11.50 -20.52
N ALA A 94 -1.52 12.48 -21.20
CA ALA A 94 -0.38 13.23 -20.67
C ALA A 94 -0.85 14.13 -19.51
N VAL A 95 -0.63 13.66 -18.27
CA VAL A 95 -0.91 14.46 -17.07
C VAL A 95 0.21 15.50 -16.90
N ALA A 96 -0.15 16.78 -16.95
CA ALA A 96 0.78 17.88 -16.67
C ALA A 96 1.24 17.83 -15.21
N ARG A 97 2.54 18.04 -14.96
CA ARG A 97 3.15 17.97 -13.62
C ARG A 97 3.67 19.34 -13.18
N PRO A 98 3.60 19.70 -11.88
CA PRO A 98 3.01 18.95 -10.78
C PRO A 98 1.49 18.79 -10.95
N CYS A 99 0.97 17.59 -10.69
CA CYS A 99 -0.45 17.24 -10.86
C CYS A 99 -1.20 17.12 -9.53
N ILE A 100 -0.51 17.45 -8.43
CA ILE A 100 -1.02 17.44 -7.07
C ILE A 100 -0.64 18.80 -6.50
N ASP A 101 -1.65 19.59 -6.14
CA ASP A 101 -1.46 20.84 -5.43
C ASP A 101 -1.61 20.55 -3.93
N MET A 102 -0.62 20.94 -3.12
CA MET A 102 -0.68 20.76 -1.67
C MET A 102 -1.87 21.51 -1.05
N THR A 103 -2.35 22.59 -1.66
CA THR A 103 -3.54 23.30 -1.17
C THR A 103 -4.84 22.52 -1.36
N ASP A 104 -4.85 21.53 -2.25
CA ASP A 104 -5.98 20.65 -2.52
C ASP A 104 -5.89 19.32 -1.73
N GLU A 105 -4.76 19.03 -1.07
CA GLU A 105 -4.51 17.79 -0.31
C GLU A 105 -4.41 18.08 1.20
N GLY A 106 -5.24 17.42 2.02
CA GLY A 106 -5.31 17.60 3.48
C GLY A 106 -5.49 16.30 4.25
#